data_AF-A0A519V2N4-F1
#
_entry.id   AF-A0A519V2N4-F1
#
_cell.length_a   1.000
_cell.length_b   1.000
_cell.length_c   1.000
_cell.angle_alpha   90.00
_cell.angle_beta   90.00
_cell.angle_gamma   90.00
#
_symmetry.space_group_name_H-M   'P 1'
#
loop_
_entity.id
_entity.type
_entity.pdbx_description
1 polymer ?
#
loop_
_entity_poly.entity_id
_entity_poly.type
_entity_poly.pdbx_seq_one_letter_code
_entity_poly.pdbx_strand_id
1 'polypeptide(L)'
;MQLTSILENIVNDNILHSKWLNTLSYMENAGAKKISASEHKEEVTLLILKHAAEEHRHAYYLKKQLAKLDENLCKTYSNAELLAPNHTKYYLNTLDVLVCRYLKNHFNLSGYDLKFA
;
A
#
# COMPACT_ATOMS: atom_id res chain seq x y z
N MET A 1 -0.63 3.13 24.66
CA MET A 1 -1.47 4.31 24.96
C MET A 1 -1.59 5.27 23.78
N GLN A 2 -0.50 5.68 23.11
CA GLN A 2 -0.59 6.71 22.06
C GLN A 2 -1.33 6.28 20.77
N LEU A 3 -1.15 5.03 20.32
CA LEU A 3 -1.79 4.53 19.09
C LEU A 3 -3.31 4.43 19.21
N THR A 4 -3.81 3.92 20.35
CA THR A 4 -5.25 3.76 20.58
C THR A 4 -5.97 5.10 20.49
N SER A 5 -5.46 6.14 21.14
CA SER A 5 -6.05 7.48 21.09
C SER A 5 -6.00 8.11 19.68
N ILE A 6 -4.96 7.84 18.90
CA ILE A 6 -4.90 8.26 17.50
C ILE A 6 -5.99 7.58 16.67
N LEU A 7 -6.14 6.26 16.84
CA LEU A 7 -7.16 5.49 16.13
C LEU A 7 -8.56 5.96 16.51
N GLU A 8 -8.84 6.18 17.80
CA GLU A 8 -10.10 6.75 18.29
C GLU A 8 -10.40 8.10 17.62
N ASN A 9 -9.41 9.00 17.54
CA ASN A 9 -9.60 10.28 16.85
C ASN A 9 -9.90 10.12 15.36
N ILE A 10 -9.26 9.16 14.69
CA ILE A 10 -9.49 8.90 13.27
C ILE A 10 -10.89 8.33 13.04
N VAL A 11 -11.31 7.34 13.81
CA VAL A 11 -12.59 6.63 13.57
C VAL A 11 -13.82 7.43 13.99
N ASN A 12 -13.67 8.39 14.91
CA ASN A 12 -14.76 9.25 15.37
C ASN A 12 -15.15 10.36 14.38
N ASP A 13 -14.34 10.63 13.36
CA ASP A 13 -14.65 11.58 12.27
C ASP A 13 -14.81 10.82 10.95
N ASN A 14 -16.03 10.79 10.39
CA ASN A 14 -16.33 10.05 9.17
C ASN A 14 -15.49 10.50 7.96
N ILE A 15 -15.13 11.78 7.86
CA ILE A 15 -14.31 12.29 6.76
C ILE A 15 -12.87 11.81 6.95
N LEU A 16 -12.33 11.95 8.16
CA LEU A 16 -10.99 11.51 8.50
C LEU A 16 -10.83 9.99 8.35
N HIS A 17 -11.79 9.23 8.87
CA HIS A 17 -11.90 7.78 8.75
C HIS A 17 -11.97 7.36 7.28
N SER A 18 -12.80 8.02 6.46
CA SER A 18 -12.90 7.72 5.03
C SER A 18 -11.57 7.96 4.32
N LYS A 19 -10.90 9.08 4.58
CA LYS A 19 -9.56 9.34 4.01
C LYS A 19 -8.55 8.31 4.48
N TRP A 20 -8.62 7.87 5.73
CA TRP A 20 -7.73 6.83 6.27
C TRP A 20 -7.92 5.49 5.56
N LEU A 21 -9.15 4.97 5.48
CA LEU A 21 -9.46 3.73 4.78
C LEU A 21 -9.10 3.81 3.28
N ASN A 22 -9.34 4.95 2.64
CA ASN A 22 -8.98 5.17 1.25
C ASN A 22 -7.45 5.20 1.06
N THR A 23 -6.72 5.74 2.04
CA THR A 23 -5.25 5.74 2.07
C THR A 23 -4.69 4.32 2.23
N LEU A 24 -5.23 3.53 3.15
CA LEU A 24 -4.86 2.12 3.30
C LEU A 24 -5.17 1.33 2.02
N SER A 25 -6.37 1.51 1.46
CA SER A 25 -6.76 0.89 0.18
C SER A 25 -5.79 1.25 -0.95
N TYR A 26 -5.34 2.50 -1.02
CA TYR A 26 -4.33 2.93 -1.98
C TYR A 26 -3.00 2.21 -1.78
N MET A 27 -2.52 2.09 -0.52
CA MET A 27 -1.24 1.47 -0.20
C MET A 27 -1.23 -0.03 -0.56
N GLU A 28 -2.28 -0.78 -0.20
CA GLU A 28 -2.43 -2.20 -0.55
C GLU A 28 -2.46 -2.38 -2.08
N ASN A 29 -3.22 -1.53 -2.80
CA ASN A 29 -3.26 -1.60 -4.27
C ASN A 29 -1.91 -1.21 -4.91
N ALA A 30 -1.18 -0.27 -4.33
CA ALA A 30 0.16 0.09 -4.79
C ALA A 30 1.17 -1.05 -4.53
N GLY A 31 1.05 -1.74 -3.39
CA GLY A 31 1.79 -2.96 -3.06
C GLY A 31 1.54 -4.07 -4.07
N ALA A 32 0.26 -4.39 -4.32
CA ALA A 32 -0.13 -5.40 -5.31
C ALA A 32 0.48 -5.13 -6.70
N LYS A 33 0.41 -3.87 -7.18
CA LYS A 33 1.02 -3.47 -8.45
C LYS A 33 2.55 -3.63 -8.47
N LYS A 34 3.23 -3.36 -7.35
CA LYS A 34 4.68 -3.54 -7.23
C LYS A 34 5.05 -5.02 -7.26
N ILE A 35 4.31 -5.86 -6.54
CA ILE A 35 4.50 -7.31 -6.54
C ILE A 35 4.34 -7.84 -7.96
N SER A 36 3.24 -7.51 -8.64
CA SER A 36 3.03 -7.94 -10.02
C SER A 36 4.07 -7.38 -11.00
N ALA A 37 4.56 -6.16 -10.79
CA ALA A 37 5.64 -5.60 -11.60
C ALA A 37 7.01 -6.24 -11.34
N SER A 38 7.19 -6.88 -10.18
CA SER A 38 8.41 -7.60 -9.81
C SER A 38 8.45 -9.03 -10.31
N GLU A 39 7.34 -9.57 -10.82
CA GLU A 39 7.25 -10.94 -11.34
C GLU A 39 8.26 -11.23 -12.46
N HIS A 40 8.88 -12.43 -12.42
CA HIS A 40 9.64 -12.94 -13.56
C HIS A 40 8.67 -13.18 -14.72
N LYS A 41 9.11 -12.96 -15.96
CA LYS A 41 8.28 -13.18 -17.16
C LYS A 41 7.86 -14.64 -17.40
N GLU A 42 8.47 -15.58 -16.69
CA GLU A 42 8.40 -17.02 -16.99
C GLU A 42 8.39 -17.81 -15.68
N GLU A 43 9.28 -17.48 -14.74
CA GLU A 43 9.39 -18.15 -13.44
C GLU A 43 8.47 -17.54 -12.37
N VAL A 44 7.16 -17.55 -12.64
CA VAL A 44 6.16 -17.06 -11.69
C VAL A 44 5.84 -18.14 -10.66
N THR A 45 6.00 -17.82 -9.37
CA THR A 45 5.69 -18.75 -8.27
C THR A 45 4.27 -18.54 -7.74
N LEU A 46 3.69 -19.61 -7.19
CA LEU A 46 2.39 -19.55 -6.52
C LEU A 46 2.39 -18.53 -5.36
N LEU A 47 3.52 -18.37 -4.68
CA LEU A 47 3.67 -17.42 -3.58
C LEU A 47 3.41 -15.98 -4.02
N ILE A 48 4.04 -15.56 -5.12
CA ILE A 48 3.92 -14.19 -5.64
C ILE A 48 2.48 -13.93 -6.13
N LEU A 49 1.91 -14.88 -6.88
CA LEU A 49 0.52 -14.78 -7.36
C LEU A 49 -0.48 -14.69 -6.21
N LYS A 50 -0.29 -15.51 -5.17
CA LYS A 50 -1.13 -15.48 -3.98
C LYS A 50 -1.05 -14.13 -3.28
N HIS A 51 0.17 -13.62 -3.05
CA HIS A 51 0.35 -12.33 -2.38
C HIS A 51 -0.27 -11.17 -3.18
N ALA A 52 -0.02 -11.07 -4.48
CA ALA A 52 -0.64 -10.04 -5.32
C ALA A 52 -2.17 -10.09 -5.27
N ALA A 53 -2.76 -11.28 -5.28
CA ALA A 53 -4.20 -11.46 -5.16
C ALA A 53 -4.75 -11.07 -3.78
N GLU A 54 -4.04 -11.41 -2.70
CA GLU A 54 -4.41 -11.06 -1.33
C GLU A 54 -4.39 -9.54 -1.10
N GLU A 55 -3.34 -8.85 -1.55
CA GLU A 55 -3.20 -7.39 -1.47
C GLU A 55 -4.30 -6.67 -2.27
N HIS A 56 -4.60 -7.14 -3.49
CA HIS A 56 -5.74 -6.61 -4.26
C HIS A 56 -7.08 -6.83 -3.55
N ARG A 57 -7.26 -7.98 -2.89
CA ARG A 57 -8.45 -8.28 -2.10
C ARG A 57 -8.56 -7.34 -0.89
N HIS A 58 -7.47 -7.04 -0.19
CA HIS A 58 -7.46 -6.09 0.93
C HIS A 58 -7.83 -4.69 0.44
N ALA A 59 -7.20 -4.22 -0.64
CA ALA A 59 -7.50 -2.93 -1.25
C ALA A 59 -9.00 -2.80 -1.61
N TYR A 60 -9.56 -3.82 -2.26
CA TYR A 60 -10.98 -3.89 -2.59
C TYR A 60 -11.87 -3.86 -1.33
N TYR A 61 -11.55 -4.68 -0.33
CA TYR A 61 -12.35 -4.78 0.88
C TYR A 61 -12.42 -3.45 1.63
N LEU A 62 -11.30 -2.75 1.77
CA LEU A 62 -11.22 -1.43 2.39
C LEU A 62 -12.07 -0.41 1.63
N LYS A 63 -11.99 -0.43 0.30
CA LYS A 63 -12.80 0.46 -0.55
C LYS A 63 -14.29 0.17 -0.45
N LYS A 64 -14.66 -1.10 -0.29
CA LYS A 64 -16.04 -1.51 0.00
C LYS A 64 -16.52 -1.06 1.38
N GLN A 65 -15.63 -1.01 2.39
CA GLN A 65 -16.01 -0.49 3.71
C GLN A 65 -16.29 1.02 3.69
N LEU A 66 -15.64 1.79 2.81
CA LEU A 66 -15.92 3.22 2.66
C LEU A 66 -17.40 3.51 2.39
N ALA A 67 -18.04 2.68 1.56
CA ALA A 67 -19.46 2.83 1.23
C ALA A 67 -20.38 2.69 2.46
N LYS A 68 -19.92 2.07 3.54
CA LYS A 68 -20.68 1.99 4.81
C LYS A 68 -20.62 3.29 5.62
N LEU A 69 -19.63 4.15 5.36
CA LEU A 69 -19.49 5.46 5.99
C LEU A 69 -20.28 6.51 5.22
N ASP A 70 -20.00 6.64 3.92
CA ASP A 70 -20.69 7.52 2.98
C ASP A 70 -20.33 7.13 1.54
N GLU A 71 -21.32 6.81 0.71
CA GLU A 71 -21.13 6.42 -0.70
C GLU A 71 -20.53 7.54 -1.56
N ASN A 72 -20.57 8.79 -1.09
CA ASN A 72 -20.07 9.94 -1.83
C ASN A 72 -18.65 10.38 -1.47
N LEU A 73 -18.07 9.86 -0.39
CA LEU A 73 -16.73 10.22 0.06
C LEU A 73 -15.65 9.32 -0.56
N CYS A 74 -14.51 9.93 -0.90
CA CYS A 74 -13.27 9.22 -1.25
C CYS A 74 -13.42 8.20 -2.40
N LYS A 75 -13.99 8.64 -3.53
CA LYS A 75 -14.26 7.76 -4.69
C LYS A 75 -12.97 7.39 -5.44
N THR A 76 -11.96 8.25 -5.37
CA THR A 76 -10.70 8.08 -6.11
C THR A 76 -9.49 8.10 -5.17
N TYR A 77 -8.30 7.92 -5.74
CA TYR A 77 -7.03 8.11 -5.02
C TYR A 77 -6.43 9.49 -5.31
N SER A 78 -7.29 10.49 -5.49
CA SER A 78 -6.88 11.89 -5.65
C SER A 78 -6.21 12.40 -4.37
N ASN A 79 -5.36 13.41 -4.49
CA ASN A 79 -4.63 13.94 -3.32
C ASN A 79 -5.57 14.50 -2.24
N ALA A 80 -6.74 14.99 -2.61
CA ALA A 80 -7.73 15.53 -1.67
C ALA A 80 -8.39 14.45 -0.79
N GLU A 81 -8.44 13.21 -1.29
CA GLU A 81 -9.13 12.07 -0.68
C GLU A 81 -8.18 11.12 0.07
N LEU A 82 -6.90 11.49 0.17
CA LEU A 82 -5.87 10.72 0.88
C LEU A 82 -5.37 11.52 2.09
N LEU A 83 -4.91 10.80 3.11
CA LEU A 83 -4.13 11.36 4.20
C LEU A 83 -2.68 11.51 3.74
N ALA A 84 -2.10 12.67 4.05
CA ALA A 84 -0.73 13.02 3.73
C ALA A 84 -0.29 12.54 2.32
N PRO A 85 -1.00 12.96 1.25
CA PRO A 85 -0.92 12.32 -0.07
C PRO A 85 0.50 12.18 -0.62
N ASN A 86 1.35 13.18 -0.38
CA ASN A 86 2.75 13.13 -0.79
C ASN A 86 3.50 11.99 -0.07
N HIS A 87 3.42 11.94 1.26
CA HIS A 87 4.06 10.87 2.05
C HIS A 87 3.54 9.49 1.63
N THR A 88 2.22 9.34 1.52
CA THR A 88 1.57 8.08 1.12
C THR A 88 2.06 7.59 -0.24
N LYS A 89 2.09 8.47 -1.26
CA LYS A 89 2.47 8.08 -2.63
C LYS A 89 3.96 7.80 -2.77
N TYR A 90 4.81 8.49 -2.01
CA TYR A 90 6.25 8.27 -2.06
C TYR A 90 6.73 7.17 -1.13
N TYR A 91 5.97 6.79 -0.10
CA TYR A 91 6.42 5.88 0.95
C TYR A 91 7.03 4.58 0.41
N LEU A 92 6.27 3.82 -0.39
CA LEU A 92 6.76 2.54 -0.92
C LEU A 92 7.93 2.71 -1.89
N ASN A 93 7.96 3.78 -2.69
CA ASN A 93 9.10 4.05 -3.58
C ASN A 93 10.37 4.40 -2.79
N THR A 94 10.24 5.21 -1.73
CA THR A 94 11.34 5.55 -0.83
C THR A 94 11.83 4.31 -0.11
N LEU A 95 10.91 3.46 0.36
CA LEU A 95 11.24 2.20 0.99
C LEU A 95 12.04 1.30 0.03
N ASP A 96 11.60 1.14 -1.23
CA ASP A 96 12.31 0.37 -2.24
C ASP A 96 13.74 0.88 -2.44
N VAL A 97 13.93 2.20 -2.55
CA VAL A 97 15.27 2.81 -2.70
C VAL A 97 16.16 2.52 -1.49
N LEU A 98 15.62 2.63 -0.27
CA LEU A 98 16.34 2.37 0.96
C LEU A 98 16.73 0.90 1.10
N VAL A 99 15.80 -0.01 0.81
CA VAL A 99 16.02 -1.46 0.83
C VAL A 99 17.05 -1.85 -0.24
N CYS A 100 16.92 -1.35 -1.47
CA CYS A 100 17.89 -1.60 -2.54
C CYS A 100 19.29 -1.14 -2.15
N ARG A 101 19.43 0.03 -1.52
CA ARG A 101 20.72 0.52 -1.02
C ARG A 101 21.27 -0.39 0.07
N TYR A 102 20.43 -0.82 1.00
CA TYR A 102 20.82 -1.72 2.07
C TYR A 102 21.32 -3.07 1.53
N LEU A 103 20.56 -3.69 0.62
CA LEU A 103 20.89 -4.97 -0.01
C LEU A 103 22.21 -4.91 -0.80
N LYS A 104 22.42 -3.85 -1.59
CA LYS A 104 23.69 -3.62 -2.30
C LYS A 104 24.87 -3.54 -1.33
N ASN A 105 24.73 -2.79 -0.25
CA ASN A 105 25.84 -2.49 0.65
C ASN A 105 26.20 -3.65 1.60
N HIS A 106 25.23 -4.48 1.98
CA HIS A 106 25.43 -5.53 2.99
C HIS A 106 25.49 -6.94 2.41
N PHE A 107 24.91 -7.16 1.22
CA PHE A 107 24.83 -8.48 0.60
C PHE A 107 25.47 -8.54 -0.79
N ASN A 108 26.07 -7.44 -1.27
CA ASN A 108 26.69 -7.33 -2.60
C ASN A 108 25.78 -7.75 -3.77
N LEU A 109 24.46 -7.65 -3.58
CA LEU A 109 23.48 -8.00 -4.61
C LEU A 109 23.45 -6.92 -5.69
N SER A 110 23.24 -7.33 -6.95
CA SER A 110 23.19 -6.41 -8.08
C SER A 110 22.16 -6.82 -9.13
N GLY A 111 21.74 -5.88 -9.98
CA GLY A 111 20.87 -6.19 -11.11
C GLY A 111 19.55 -6.87 -10.72
N TYR A 112 19.35 -8.08 -11.24
CA TYR A 112 18.13 -8.87 -11.04
C TYR A 112 18.00 -9.40 -9.62
N ASP A 113 19.11 -9.71 -8.96
CA ASP A 113 19.13 -10.27 -7.61
C ASP A 113 18.55 -9.30 -6.56
N LEU A 114 18.53 -7.99 -6.87
CA LEU A 114 17.91 -6.98 -6.02
C LEU A 114 16.38 -6.95 -6.11
N LYS A 115 15.79 -7.53 -7.16
CA LYS A 115 14.33 -7.54 -7.35
C LYS A 115 13.64 -8.70 -6.61
N PHE A 116 14.39 -9.71 -6.19
CA PHE A 116 13.88 -10.97 -5.62
C PHE A 116 14.44 -11.30 -4.22
N ALA A 117 15.26 -10.42 -3.65
CA ALA A 117 15.84 -10.58 -2.33
C ALA A 117 14.90 -10.16 -1.19
#